data_AF-A0A966VAR4-F1
#
_entry.id   AF-A0A966VAR4-F1
#
_cell.length_a   1.000
_cell.length_b   1.000
_cell.length_c   1.000
_cell.angle_alpha   90.00
_cell.angle_beta   90.00
_cell.angle_gamma   90.00
#
_symmetry.space_group_name_H-M   'P 1'
#
loop_
_entity.id
_entity.type
_entity.pdbx_description
1 polymer ?
#
loop_
_entity_poly.entity_id
_entity_poly.type
_entity_poly.pdbx_seq_one_letter_code
_entity_poly.pdbx_strand_id
1 'polypeptide(L)'
;MFWFRLTTAPGLADTTDFERFRDKVSALCGKNRRTMVFSTPSGTRLVCPCPDKRHRKAYGNISLFALNATATDKEALLARLLSELRREQHPFRVRTHGHDVPWFHVRIERMK
;
A
#
# COMPACT_ATOMS: atom_id res chain seq x y z
N MET A 1 -16.36 -8.63 9.50
CA MET A 1 -15.04 -9.28 9.32
C MET A 1 -14.91 -9.59 7.84
N PHE A 2 -13.92 -9.01 7.14
CA PHE A 2 -13.71 -9.28 5.72
C PHE A 2 -12.38 -9.99 5.55
N TRP A 3 -12.39 -11.11 4.82
CA TRP A 3 -11.20 -11.89 4.49
C TRP A 3 -10.82 -11.60 3.05
N PHE A 4 -9.53 -11.39 2.80
CA PHE A 4 -8.98 -11.32 1.44
C PHE A 4 -7.98 -12.47 1.28
N ARG A 5 -8.19 -13.29 0.24
CA ARG A 5 -7.29 -14.36 -0.15
C ARG A 5 -6.61 -13.92 -1.42
N LEU A 6 -5.29 -13.78 -1.40
CA LEU A 6 -4.53 -13.52 -2.61
C LEU A 6 -3.89 -14.80 -3.11
N THR A 7 -4.39 -15.22 -4.25
CA THR A 7 -3.74 -16.17 -5.13
C THR A 7 -2.61 -15.44 -5.87
N THR A 8 -1.71 -16.16 -6.52
CA THR A 8 -0.72 -15.65 -7.50
C THR A 8 -0.88 -16.47 -8.79
N ALA A 9 -1.43 -15.85 -9.81
CA ALA A 9 -1.92 -16.38 -11.08
C ALA A 9 -2.01 -15.17 -12.04
N PRO A 10 -1.65 -15.32 -13.32
CA PRO A 10 -1.89 -14.26 -14.29
C PRO A 10 -3.39 -13.98 -14.36
N GLY A 11 -3.83 -12.78 -13.94
CA GLY A 11 -5.25 -12.38 -13.93
C GLY A 11 -5.89 -12.00 -12.58
N LEU A 12 -5.10 -11.67 -11.55
CA LEU A 12 -5.57 -11.62 -10.15
C LEU A 12 -6.04 -10.31 -9.53
N ALA A 13 -6.04 -9.25 -10.30
CA ALA A 13 -6.82 -8.09 -9.94
C ALA A 13 -7.42 -7.66 -11.26
N ASP A 14 -8.72 -7.86 -11.41
CA ASP A 14 -9.42 -7.23 -12.51
C ASP A 14 -9.51 -5.73 -12.21
N THR A 15 -9.86 -4.93 -13.23
CA THR A 15 -9.96 -3.47 -13.06
C THR A 15 -10.91 -3.09 -11.91
N THR A 16 -11.92 -3.92 -11.63
CA THR A 16 -12.91 -3.74 -10.57
C THR A 16 -12.34 -3.92 -9.16
N ASP A 17 -11.34 -4.78 -8.95
CA ASP A 17 -10.65 -4.93 -7.66
C ASP A 17 -9.86 -3.67 -7.29
N PHE A 18 -9.20 -3.05 -8.29
CA PHE A 18 -8.53 -1.76 -8.11
C PHE A 18 -9.52 -0.66 -7.73
N GLU A 19 -10.69 -0.61 -8.39
CA GLU A 19 -11.72 0.40 -8.13
C GLU A 19 -12.33 0.21 -6.73
N ARG A 20 -12.65 -1.02 -6.33
CA ARG A 20 -13.16 -1.34 -4.99
C ARG A 20 -12.16 -1.00 -3.89
N PHE A 21 -10.89 -1.33 -4.09
CA PHE A 21 -9.83 -0.98 -3.15
C PHE A 21 -9.71 0.54 -3.05
N ARG A 22 -9.61 1.24 -4.18
CA ARG A 22 -9.56 2.70 -4.25
C ARG A 22 -10.71 3.32 -3.49
N ASP A 23 -11.95 2.94 -3.76
CA ASP A 23 -13.11 3.63 -3.18
C ASP A 23 -13.19 3.41 -1.66
N LYS A 24 -12.94 2.18 -1.19
CA LYS A 24 -12.87 1.88 0.24
C LYS A 24 -11.73 2.63 0.93
N VAL A 25 -10.54 2.61 0.34
CA VAL A 25 -9.36 3.22 0.94
C VAL A 25 -9.41 4.74 0.89
N SER A 26 -9.87 5.33 -0.22
CA SER A 26 -10.05 6.77 -0.34
C SER A 26 -11.14 7.29 0.63
N ALA A 27 -12.09 6.46 1.06
CA ALA A 27 -13.00 6.80 2.15
C ALA A 27 -12.26 6.82 3.51
N LEU A 28 -11.36 5.86 3.76
CA LEU A 28 -10.57 5.75 5.01
C LEU A 28 -9.44 6.78 5.13
N CYS A 29 -8.88 7.24 4.01
CA CYS A 29 -7.88 8.30 3.98
C CYS A 29 -8.45 9.68 4.39
N GLY A 30 -9.76 9.89 4.28
CA GLY A 30 -10.37 11.20 4.52
C GLY A 30 -9.75 12.29 3.62
N LYS A 31 -9.88 13.57 4.00
CA LYS A 31 -9.36 14.69 3.20
C LYS A 31 -7.84 14.94 3.35
N ASN A 32 -7.25 14.51 4.48
CA ASN A 32 -5.89 14.92 4.86
C ASN A 32 -4.88 13.78 5.05
N ARG A 33 -5.29 12.50 4.97
CA ARG A 33 -4.29 11.41 5.02
C ARG A 33 -3.78 11.12 3.63
N ARG A 34 -2.45 11.09 3.50
CA ARG A 34 -1.72 10.74 2.28
C ARG A 34 -1.22 9.30 2.26
N THR A 35 -1.22 8.63 3.41
CA THR A 35 -0.73 7.26 3.55
C THR A 35 -1.60 6.47 4.50
N MET A 36 -1.56 5.14 4.35
CA MET A 36 -2.17 4.20 5.27
C MET A 36 -1.21 3.07 5.60
N VAL A 37 -1.47 2.43 6.73
CA VAL A 37 -0.74 1.23 7.15
C VAL A 37 -1.74 0.14 7.44
N PHE A 38 -1.52 -1.01 6.83
CA PHE A 38 -2.25 -2.23 7.09
C PHE A 38 -1.33 -3.23 7.79
N SER A 39 -1.89 -4.09 8.63
CA SER A 39 -1.18 -5.26 9.14
C SER A 39 -1.88 -6.50 8.63
N THR A 40 -1.12 -7.41 8.04
CA THR A 40 -1.60 -8.72 7.63
C THR A 40 -1.65 -9.67 8.84
N PRO A 41 -2.42 -10.78 8.78
CA PRO A 41 -2.41 -11.80 9.82
C PRO A 41 -1.03 -12.41 10.08
N SER A 42 -0.13 -12.43 9.08
CA SER A 42 1.24 -12.91 9.23
C SER A 42 2.17 -11.93 9.95
N GLY A 43 1.66 -10.77 10.38
CA GLY A 43 2.44 -9.70 11.00
C GLY A 43 3.18 -8.80 10.01
N THR A 44 3.03 -9.01 8.70
CA THR A 44 3.59 -8.10 7.69
C THR A 44 2.85 -6.78 7.74
N ARG A 45 3.57 -5.67 7.84
CA ARG A 45 3.00 -4.32 7.75
C ARG A 45 3.13 -3.79 6.32
N LEU A 46 2.04 -3.23 5.80
CA LEU A 46 1.95 -2.68 4.45
C LEU A 46 1.74 -1.18 4.55
N VAL A 47 2.71 -0.40 4.09
CA VAL A 47 2.63 1.06 4.01
C VAL A 47 2.23 1.44 2.59
N CYS A 48 1.04 2.02 2.43
CA CYS A 48 0.48 2.33 1.11
C CYS A 48 0.23 3.84 0.99
N PRO A 49 0.49 4.46 -0.18
CA PRO A 49 -0.03 5.78 -0.46
C PRO A 49 -1.56 5.71 -0.59
N CYS A 50 -2.23 6.77 -0.12
CA CYS A 50 -3.64 6.94 -0.35
C CYS A 50 -3.91 7.09 -1.85
N PRO A 51 -4.91 6.38 -2.41
CA PRO A 51 -5.30 6.54 -3.79
C PRO A 51 -5.80 7.96 -4.03
N ASP A 52 -5.24 8.64 -5.03
CA ASP A 52 -5.82 9.88 -5.52
C ASP A 52 -7.13 9.57 -6.25
N LYS A 53 -8.23 10.17 -5.76
CA LYS A 53 -9.56 10.03 -6.39
C LYS A 53 -9.58 10.57 -7.82
N ARG A 54 -8.67 11.47 -8.18
CA ARG A 54 -8.59 12.08 -9.51
C ARG A 54 -7.98 11.16 -10.56
N HIS A 55 -7.17 10.17 -10.15
CA HIS A 55 -6.41 9.34 -11.07
C HIS A 55 -6.54 7.85 -10.70
N ARG A 56 -7.49 7.16 -11.35
CA ARG A 56 -7.93 5.80 -11.02
C ARG A 56 -6.81 4.75 -10.90
N LYS A 57 -5.68 4.94 -11.58
CA LYS A 57 -4.52 4.01 -11.58
C LYS A 57 -3.21 4.65 -11.14
N ALA A 58 -3.22 5.89 -10.62
CA ALA A 58 -1.99 6.66 -10.44
C ALA A 58 -0.94 5.92 -9.62
N TYR A 59 -1.33 5.11 -8.63
CA TYR A 59 -0.40 4.40 -7.74
C TYR A 59 -0.61 2.89 -7.75
N GLY A 60 -1.02 2.29 -8.87
CA GLY A 60 -1.23 0.84 -8.95
C GLY A 60 0.04 0.00 -8.79
N ASN A 61 1.22 0.57 -9.09
CA ASN A 61 2.52 -0.05 -8.89
C ASN A 61 3.59 1.04 -8.62
N ILE A 62 4.83 0.62 -8.32
CA ILE A 62 5.92 1.55 -8.00
C ILE A 62 6.25 2.49 -9.15
N SER A 63 6.21 2.02 -10.40
CA SER A 63 6.51 2.85 -11.58
C SER A 63 5.46 3.94 -11.75
N LEU A 64 4.17 3.58 -11.64
CA LEU A 64 3.06 4.52 -11.69
C LEU A 64 3.14 5.51 -10.51
N PHE A 65 3.47 5.05 -9.30
CA PHE A 65 3.69 5.93 -8.17
C PHE A 65 4.85 6.90 -8.39
N ALA A 66 6.00 6.43 -8.89
CA ALA A 66 7.16 7.27 -9.16
C ALA A 66 6.84 8.36 -10.20
N LEU A 67 6.05 8.02 -11.24
CA LEU A 67 5.65 8.93 -12.30
C LEU A 67 4.58 9.94 -11.86
N ASN A 68 3.55 9.48 -11.15
CA ASN A 68 2.32 10.26 -10.93
C ASN A 68 2.21 10.90 -9.53
N ALA A 69 2.99 10.44 -8.55
CA ALA A 69 2.89 10.97 -7.19
C ALA A 69 3.53 12.36 -7.09
N THR A 70 2.85 13.27 -6.39
CA THR A 70 3.43 14.58 -6.06
C THR A 70 4.64 14.41 -5.13
N ALA A 71 5.52 15.41 -5.08
CA ALA A 71 6.64 15.41 -4.13
C ALA A 71 6.14 15.20 -2.70
N THR A 72 5.05 15.88 -2.32
CA THR A 72 4.42 15.74 -1.00
C THR A 72 3.90 14.33 -0.72
N ASP A 73 3.37 13.61 -1.73
CA ASP A 73 2.92 12.23 -1.54
C ASP A 73 4.10 11.27 -1.37
N LYS A 74 5.19 11.48 -2.12
CA LYS A 74 6.44 10.73 -1.99
C LYS A 74 7.06 10.93 -0.61
N GLU A 75 7.15 12.17 -0.14
CA GLU A 75 7.63 12.53 1.20
C GLU A 75 6.74 11.95 2.29
N ALA A 76 5.41 12.04 2.15
CA ALA A 76 4.49 11.48 3.13
C ALA A 76 4.64 9.95 3.23
N LEU A 77 4.82 9.26 2.09
CA LEU A 77 5.09 7.82 2.06
C LEU A 77 6.40 7.48 2.75
N LEU A 78 7.47 8.20 2.43
CA LEU A 78 8.79 8.01 3.05
C LEU A 78 8.74 8.26 4.56
N ALA A 79 8.17 9.38 4.99
CA ALA A 79 8.02 9.73 6.40
C ALA A 79 7.23 8.67 7.16
N ARG A 80 6.13 8.16 6.57
CA ARG A 80 5.35 7.10 7.19
C ARG A 80 6.14 5.79 7.26
N LEU A 81 6.84 5.42 6.19
CA LEU A 81 7.70 4.24 6.17
C LEU A 81 8.76 4.31 7.27
N LEU A 82 9.50 5.42 7.37
CA LEU A 82 10.51 5.62 8.41
C LEU A 82 9.91 5.54 9.82
N SER A 83 8.71 6.09 10.03
CA SER A 83 8.00 5.96 11.31
C SER A 83 7.68 4.51 11.66
N GLU A 84 7.24 3.70 10.68
CA GLU A 84 6.97 2.28 10.92
C GLU A 84 8.25 1.45 11.12
N LEU A 85 9.34 1.78 10.42
CA LEU A 85 10.64 1.12 10.58
C LEU A 85 11.25 1.40 11.96
N ARG A 86 11.15 2.63 12.48
CA ARG A 86 11.63 2.99 13.82
C ARG A 86 10.92 2.23 14.95
N ARG A 87 9.73 1.69 14.69
CA ARG A 87 8.99 0.87 15.67
C ARG A 87 9.42 -0.59 15.67
N GLU A 88 10.18 -1.03 14.68
CA GLU A 88 10.58 -2.43 14.58
C GLU A 88 11.81 -2.70 15.46
N GLN A 89 11.67 -3.67 16.36
CA GLN A 89 12.72 -4.04 17.31
C GLN A 89 13.48 -5.30 16.87
N HIS A 90 12.99 -5.97 15.84
CA HIS A 90 13.58 -7.18 15.28
C HIS A 90 14.17 -6.91 13.89
N PRO A 91 15.12 -7.74 13.42
CA PRO A 91 15.56 -7.68 12.03
C PRO A 91 14.36 -7.80 11.09
N PHE A 92 14.34 -6.96 10.05
CA PHE A 92 13.24 -6.87 9.12
C PHE A 92 13.72 -6.81 7.67
N ARG A 93 12.82 -7.16 6.77
CA ARG A 93 13.00 -7.04 5.33
C ARG A 93 11.97 -6.08 4.76
N VAL A 94 12.43 -5.17 3.89
CA VAL A 94 11.56 -4.25 3.15
C VAL A 94 11.43 -4.71 1.70
N ARG A 95 10.20 -4.72 1.18
CA ARG A 95 9.91 -5.09 -0.21
C ARG A 95 8.81 -4.21 -0.81
N THR A 96 8.82 -4.02 -2.11
CA THR A 96 7.79 -3.27 -2.85
C THR A 96 6.95 -4.14 -3.78
N HIS A 97 7.28 -5.43 -3.85
CA HIS A 97 6.57 -6.45 -4.60
C HIS A 97 5.76 -7.32 -3.64
N GLY A 98 4.60 -7.78 -4.09
CA GLY A 98 3.72 -8.65 -3.34
C GLY A 98 2.28 -8.55 -3.81
N HIS A 99 1.50 -9.56 -3.48
CA HIS A 99 0.09 -9.64 -3.81
C HIS A 99 -0.71 -9.57 -2.51
N ASP A 100 -0.51 -8.55 -1.67
CA ASP A 100 -1.37 -8.40 -0.47
C ASP A 100 -2.53 -7.45 -0.72
N VAL A 101 -2.30 -6.43 -1.55
CA VAL A 101 -3.30 -5.45 -1.97
C VAL A 101 -3.09 -5.12 -3.44
N PRO A 102 -4.17 -4.88 -4.21
CA PRO A 102 -4.10 -4.48 -5.62
C PRO A 102 -3.74 -2.99 -5.73
N TRP A 103 -2.69 -2.55 -5.03
CA TRP A 103 -2.23 -1.16 -5.00
C TRP A 103 -0.75 -1.13 -4.64
N PHE A 104 -0.03 -0.08 -5.03
CA PHE A 104 1.35 0.07 -4.60
C PHE A 104 1.45 0.10 -3.08
N HIS A 105 2.40 -0.66 -2.54
CA HIS A 105 2.63 -0.76 -1.12
C HIS A 105 4.09 -1.13 -0.85
N VAL A 106 4.58 -0.70 0.32
CA VAL A 106 5.86 -1.12 0.87
C VAL A 106 5.59 -2.09 2.02
N ARG A 107 6.14 -3.29 1.92
CA ARG A 107 6.05 -4.36 2.91
C ARG A 107 7.18 -4.25 3.90
N ILE A 108 6.88 -4.42 5.17
CA ILE A 108 7.83 -4.57 6.27
C ILE A 108 7.56 -5.95 6.88
N GLU A 109 8.48 -6.88 6.66
CA GLU A 109 8.39 -8.28 7.08
C GLU A 109 9.40 -8.55 8.18
N ARG A 110 9.00 -9.15 9.29
CA ARG A 110 9.94 -9.61 10.31
C ARG A 110 10.72 -10.82 9.79
N MET A 111 12.02 -10.83 10.06
CA MET A 111 12.84 -12.01 9.83
C MET A 111 12.64 -12.97 11.00
N LYS A 112 12.51 -14.26 10.70
CA LYS A 112 12.44 -15.33 11.70
C LYS A 112 13.83 -15.59 12.27
#